data_AF-A0A4Q3FWF8-F1
#
_entry.id   AF-A0A4Q3FWF8-F1
#
_cell.length_a   1.000
_cell.length_b   1.000
_cell.length_c   1.000
_cell.angle_alpha   90.00
_cell.angle_beta   90.00
_cell.angle_gamma   90.00
#
_symmetry.space_group_name_H-M   'P 1'
#
loop_
_entity.id
_entity.type
_entity.pdbx_description
1 polymer ?
#
loop_
_entity_poly.entity_id
_entity_poly.type
_entity_poly.pdbx_seq_one_letter_code
_entity_poly.pdbx_strand_id
1 'polypeptide(L)'
;MLELRPNCECCDRNLPPDSTEALICSFECTYCHACANGALEGRCPNCGGELMTRPRRPAERLTTRPASTKAIAAMPARSPTSAAVRCCAVRRSSCRPNCTRAAGTNSTSGSRRAQCNRRANSMRVTLASLALAIAAPAWAQTPPEAAPAAP
;
A
#
# COMPACT_ATOMS: atom_id res chain seq x y z
N MET A 1 -22.76 28.84 17.27
CA MET A 1 -22.80 27.58 18.06
C MET A 1 -22.16 26.51 17.20
N LEU A 2 -21.30 25.65 17.77
CA LEU A 2 -20.55 24.64 17.01
C LEU A 2 -21.48 23.79 16.13
N GLU A 3 -21.20 23.69 14.84
CA GLU A 3 -22.09 23.01 13.89
C GLU A 3 -22.13 21.49 14.09
N LEU A 4 -21.05 20.90 14.60
CA LEU A 4 -20.84 19.43 14.69
C LEU A 4 -21.03 18.74 13.34
N ARG A 5 -20.09 18.98 12.41
CA ARG A 5 -20.12 18.36 11.08
C ARG A 5 -20.19 16.82 11.18
N PRO A 6 -21.12 16.16 10.47
CA PRO A 6 -21.42 14.74 10.68
C PRO A 6 -20.47 13.79 9.96
N ASN A 7 -19.47 14.29 9.23
CA ASN A 7 -18.57 13.46 8.43
C ASN A 7 -17.11 13.98 8.44
N CYS A 8 -16.19 13.10 8.09
CA CYS A 8 -14.78 13.40 7.91
C CYS A 8 -14.53 14.03 6.54
N GLU A 9 -13.90 15.21 6.48
CA GLU A 9 -13.62 15.94 5.23
C GLU A 9 -12.50 15.31 4.36
N CYS A 10 -11.86 14.25 4.85
CA CYS A 10 -10.79 13.54 4.16
C CYS A 10 -11.26 12.21 3.55
N CYS A 11 -12.10 11.45 4.25
CA CYS A 11 -12.51 10.10 3.84
C CYS A 11 -14.03 9.90 3.81
N ASP A 12 -14.83 10.94 4.03
CA ASP A 12 -16.29 10.92 4.10
C ASP A 12 -16.90 9.95 5.11
N ARG A 13 -16.12 9.41 6.05
CA ARG A 13 -16.65 8.59 7.14
C ARG A 13 -17.60 9.41 8.00
N ASN A 14 -18.76 8.85 8.32
CA ASN A 14 -19.70 9.42 9.27
C ASN A 14 -19.11 9.49 10.69
N LEU A 15 -19.25 10.65 11.31
CA LEU A 15 -18.78 11.00 12.65
C LEU A 15 -19.96 11.57 13.46
N PRO A 16 -20.76 10.69 14.11
CA PRO A 16 -21.93 11.11 14.88
C PRO A 16 -21.54 12.10 15.99
N PRO A 17 -22.45 12.99 16.44
CA PRO A 17 -22.13 14.07 17.39
C PRO A 17 -21.54 13.58 18.71
N ASP A 18 -21.80 12.33 19.07
CA ASP A 18 -21.30 11.68 20.28
C ASP A 18 -20.00 10.89 20.08
N SER A 19 -19.45 10.87 18.86
CA SER A 19 -18.24 10.13 18.53
C SER A 19 -17.01 10.68 19.25
N THR A 20 -16.22 9.78 19.83
CA THR A 20 -14.89 10.06 20.40
C THR A 20 -13.79 10.10 19.34
N GLU A 21 -14.06 9.61 18.13
CA GLU A 21 -13.07 9.53 17.05
C GLU A 21 -13.00 10.82 16.21
N ALA A 22 -13.86 11.80 16.49
CA ALA A 22 -13.92 13.05 15.76
C ALA A 22 -12.90 14.06 16.32
N LEU A 23 -12.02 14.54 15.45
CA LEU A 23 -11.10 15.62 15.71
C LEU A 23 -11.56 16.87 14.93
N ILE A 24 -11.32 18.05 15.49
CA ILE A 24 -11.76 19.33 14.96
C ILE A 24 -10.61 20.36 15.03
N CYS A 25 -10.55 21.27 14.06
CA CYS A 25 -9.66 22.45 14.12
C CYS A 25 -10.42 23.72 14.58
N SER A 26 -9.72 24.84 14.72
CA SER A 26 -10.30 26.14 15.08
C SER A 26 -11.37 26.66 14.10
N PHE A 27 -11.33 26.22 12.85
CA PHE A 27 -12.30 26.56 11.80
C PHE A 27 -13.39 25.49 11.62
N GLU A 28 -13.54 24.61 12.61
CA GLU A 28 -14.54 23.55 12.61
C GLU A 28 -14.37 22.47 11.52
N CYS A 29 -13.21 22.41 10.85
CA CYS A 29 -12.91 21.29 9.94
C CYS A 29 -12.84 19.99 10.73
N THR A 30 -13.61 18.98 10.32
CA THR A 30 -13.75 17.73 11.07
C THR A 30 -13.07 16.56 10.37
N TYR A 31 -12.24 15.82 11.11
CA TYR A 31 -11.51 14.64 10.62
C TYR A 31 -11.62 13.48 11.60
N CYS A 32 -11.54 12.24 11.11
CA CYS A 32 -11.46 11.08 11.98
C CYS A 32 -10.04 10.84 12.49
N HIS A 33 -9.91 10.19 13.64
CA HIS A 33 -8.63 9.84 14.26
C HIS A 33 -7.66 9.10 13.31
N ALA A 34 -8.19 8.24 12.44
CA ALA A 34 -7.39 7.53 11.44
C ALA A 34 -6.79 8.46 10.37
N CYS A 35 -7.55 9.46 9.90
CA CYS A 35 -7.03 10.44 8.93
C CYS A 35 -6.05 11.39 9.59
N ALA A 36 -6.36 11.85 10.81
CA ALA A 36 -5.49 12.70 11.60
C ALA A 36 -4.13 12.05 11.87
N ASN A 37 -4.10 10.79 12.33
CA ASN A 37 -2.84 10.09 12.63
C ASN A 37 -2.09 9.57 11.40
N GLY A 38 -2.80 9.37 10.29
CA GLY A 38 -2.23 8.86 9.04
C GLY A 38 -1.86 10.00 8.10
N ALA A 39 -2.76 10.31 7.17
CA ALA A 39 -2.49 11.21 6.04
C ALA A 39 -2.28 12.69 6.44
N LEU A 40 -2.72 13.09 7.63
CA LEU A 40 -2.73 14.49 8.07
C LEU A 40 -1.70 14.80 9.17
N GLU A 41 -1.09 13.78 9.78
CA GLU A 41 -0.05 13.91 10.81
C GLU A 41 -0.41 14.90 11.94
N GLY A 42 -1.68 14.90 12.37
CA GLY A 42 -2.21 15.75 13.43
C GLY A 42 -2.49 17.20 13.01
N ARG A 43 -2.32 17.56 11.73
CA ARG A 43 -2.51 18.92 11.22
C ARG A 43 -3.64 19.02 10.21
N CYS A 44 -4.44 20.08 10.33
CA CYS A 44 -5.50 20.36 9.38
C CYS A 44 -4.91 20.78 8.02
N PRO A 45 -5.28 20.14 6.89
CA PRO A 45 -4.80 20.50 5.57
C PRO A 45 -5.39 21.81 5.03
N ASN A 46 -6.54 22.25 5.57
CA ASN A 46 -7.21 23.48 5.15
C ASN A 46 -6.63 24.71 5.84
N CYS A 47 -6.34 24.63 7.14
CA CYS A 47 -5.89 25.79 7.93
C CYS A 47 -4.46 25.67 8.49
N GLY A 48 -3.81 24.51 8.40
CA GLY A 48 -2.47 24.26 8.96
C GLY A 48 -2.42 24.14 10.49
N GLY A 49 -3.54 24.34 11.17
CA GLY A 49 -3.67 24.25 12.63
C GLY A 49 -3.66 22.83 13.18
N GLU A 50 -3.61 22.72 14.50
CA GLU A 50 -3.69 21.45 15.23
C GLU A 50 -5.11 20.86 15.20
N LEU A 51 -5.17 19.53 15.18
CA LEU A 51 -6.41 18.77 15.30
C LEU A 51 -6.61 18.30 16.74
N MET A 52 -7.66 18.80 17.38
CA MET A 52 -8.00 18.48 18.77
C MET A 52 -9.27 17.65 18.86
N THR A 53 -9.50 16.94 19.96
CA THR A 53 -10.74 16.16 20.17
C THR A 53 -11.96 17.05 20.08
N ARG A 54 -12.92 16.69 19.23
CA ARG A 54 -14.15 17.45 19.05
C ARG A 54 -14.97 17.42 20.35
N PRO A 55 -15.32 18.59 20.92
CA PRO A 55 -16.21 18.65 22.07
C PRO A 55 -17.54 17.95 21.77
N ARG A 56 -17.91 16.98 22.62
CA ARG A 56 -19.17 16.23 22.50
C ARG A 56 -20.33 17.07 23.04
N ARG A 57 -21.46 17.03 22.34
CA ARG A 57 -22.71 17.62 22.84
C ARG A 57 -23.44 16.57 23.69
N PRO A 58 -23.76 16.86 24.97
CA PRO A 58 -24.49 15.94 25.82
C PRO A 58 -25.83 15.52 25.20
N ALA A 59 -26.25 14.29 25.45
CA ALA A 59 -27.45 13.70 24.86
C ALA A 59 -28.71 14.54 25.06
N GLU A 60 -28.90 15.08 26.28
CA GLU A 60 -30.03 15.94 26.64
C GLU A 60 -30.12 17.21 25.78
N ARG A 61 -28.97 17.73 25.33
CA ARG A 61 -28.89 18.95 24.51
C ARG A 61 -29.07 18.67 23.03
N LEU A 62 -29.01 17.41 22.57
CA LEU A 62 -29.21 17.06 21.16
C LEU A 62 -30.67 17.24 20.72
N THR A 63 -31.63 17.05 21.61
CA THR A 63 -33.07 17.23 21.31
C THR A 63 -33.42 18.68 21.01
N THR A 64 -32.87 19.62 21.77
CA THR A 64 -33.15 21.07 21.62
C THR A 64 -32.17 21.78 20.70
N ARG A 65 -30.95 21.23 20.56
CA ARG A 65 -29.87 21.78 19.73
C ARG A 65 -29.24 20.64 18.93
N PRO A 66 -29.86 20.23 17.82
CA PRO A 66 -29.39 19.11 17.02
C PRO A 66 -28.05 19.40 16.33
N ALA A 67 -27.31 18.34 16.01
CA ALA A 67 -26.09 18.44 15.21
C ALA A 67 -26.42 18.75 13.75
N SER A 68 -25.46 19.28 13.01
CA SER A 68 -25.63 19.52 11.58
C SER A 68 -25.91 18.23 10.82
N THR A 69 -26.91 18.24 9.96
CA THR A 69 -27.21 17.17 8.99
C THR A 69 -26.49 17.37 7.67
N LYS A 70 -25.80 18.50 7.49
CA LYS A 70 -25.13 18.85 6.24
C LYS A 70 -23.77 18.18 6.17
N ALA A 71 -23.68 17.14 5.35
CA ALA A 71 -22.41 16.52 5.01
C ALA A 71 -21.57 17.46 4.14
N ILE A 72 -20.26 17.40 4.33
CA ILE A 72 -19.28 18.21 3.61
C ILE A 72 -18.59 17.33 2.60
N ALA A 73 -18.49 17.76 1.34
CA ALA A 73 -17.78 17.00 0.33
C ALA A 73 -16.31 16.78 0.74
N ALA A 74 -15.82 15.54 0.71
CA ALA A 74 -14.40 15.29 0.92
C ALA A 74 -13.55 16.00 -0.12
N MET A 75 -12.39 16.46 0.33
CA MET A 75 -11.41 17.04 -0.57
C MET A 75 -10.85 15.98 -1.54
N PRO A 76 -10.71 16.30 -2.83
CA PRO A 76 -10.32 15.33 -3.86
C PRO A 76 -8.84 14.88 -3.81
N ALA A 77 -8.01 15.38 -2.89
CA ALA A 77 -6.55 15.25 -3.02
C ALA A 77 -5.80 14.56 -1.86
N ARG A 78 -6.46 14.08 -0.79
CA ARG A 78 -5.76 13.44 0.34
C ARG A 78 -6.51 12.28 1.01
N SER A 79 -7.48 11.67 0.34
CA SER A 79 -8.15 10.49 0.90
C SER A 79 -7.16 9.31 1.01
N PRO A 80 -6.94 8.71 2.19
CA PRO A 80 -6.04 7.56 2.35
C PRO A 80 -6.51 6.33 1.54
N THR A 81 -7.77 6.36 1.10
CA THR A 81 -8.41 5.35 0.25
C THR A 81 -8.09 5.49 -1.24
N SER A 82 -7.53 6.62 -1.71
CA SER A 82 -7.07 6.77 -3.10
C SER A 82 -5.57 6.46 -3.25
N ALA A 83 -5.28 5.16 -3.31
CA ALA A 83 -4.29 4.61 -4.25
C ALA A 83 -2.82 5.07 -4.16
N ALA A 84 -2.17 4.99 -2.99
CA ALA A 84 -0.69 4.91 -2.94
C ALA A 84 -0.11 3.87 -1.98
N VAL A 85 -0.89 3.29 -1.06
CA VAL A 85 -0.40 2.26 -0.12
C VAL A 85 -1.06 0.91 -0.40
N ARG A 86 -1.10 0.51 -1.68
CA ARG A 86 -1.59 -0.83 -2.07
C ARG A 86 -0.60 -1.56 -2.98
N CYS A 87 0.69 -1.43 -2.69
CA CYS A 87 1.74 -2.26 -3.30
C CYS A 87 2.59 -3.06 -2.30
N CYS A 88 2.52 -2.80 -0.99
CA CYS A 88 3.49 -3.41 -0.06
C CYS A 88 2.97 -4.56 0.82
N ALA A 89 1.66 -4.85 0.87
CA ALA A 89 1.13 -5.75 1.90
C ALA A 89 0.95 -7.22 1.49
N VAL A 90 1.16 -7.61 0.23
CA VAL A 90 0.96 -9.01 -0.17
C VAL A 90 2.18 -9.56 -0.92
N ARG A 91 3.05 -10.19 -0.12
CA ARG A 91 4.13 -11.15 -0.45
C ARG A 91 5.55 -10.59 -0.57
N ARG A 92 6.22 -10.67 0.58
CA ARG A 92 7.58 -11.18 0.84
C ARG A 92 8.57 -11.19 -0.34
N SER A 93 9.73 -10.58 -0.06
CA SER A 93 11.11 -10.90 -0.48
C SER A 93 11.72 -10.31 -1.77
N SER A 94 11.19 -9.24 -2.38
CA SER A 94 11.93 -8.62 -3.51
C SER A 94 11.67 -7.12 -3.76
N CYS A 95 11.28 -6.35 -2.76
CA CYS A 95 11.31 -4.88 -2.88
C CYS A 95 12.77 -4.39 -2.80
N ARG A 96 13.39 -4.16 -3.96
CA ARG A 96 14.69 -3.49 -4.09
C ARG A 96 14.61 -2.03 -3.59
N PRO A 97 15.66 -1.50 -2.92
CA PRO A 97 15.63 -0.21 -2.22
C PRO A 97 15.70 1.04 -3.12
N ASN A 98 15.44 0.95 -4.43
CA ASN A 98 15.63 2.09 -5.34
C ASN A 98 14.49 2.29 -6.35
N CYS A 99 13.24 2.20 -5.88
CA CYS A 99 12.10 2.74 -6.61
C CYS A 99 11.94 4.23 -6.27
N THR A 100 12.85 5.07 -6.78
CA THR A 100 12.54 6.48 -6.95
C THR A 100 11.40 6.59 -7.95
N ARG A 101 10.31 7.17 -7.44
CA ARG A 101 9.03 7.38 -8.10
C ARG A 101 9.25 8.27 -9.33
N ALA A 102 9.33 7.66 -10.52
CA ALA A 102 9.27 8.42 -11.77
C ALA A 102 7.86 9.00 -11.91
N ALA A 103 7.72 10.28 -11.60
CA ALA A 103 6.60 11.09 -12.05
C ALA A 103 6.56 11.02 -13.59
N GLY A 104 5.49 10.48 -14.13
CA GLY A 104 5.34 10.26 -15.57
C GLY A 104 3.91 9.85 -15.87
N THR A 105 3.19 10.79 -16.44
CA THR A 105 1.77 10.79 -16.81
C THR A 105 1.35 9.60 -17.69
N ASN A 106 0.05 9.30 -17.62
CA ASN A 106 -0.78 8.53 -18.57
C ASN A 106 -0.10 7.43 -19.40
N SER A 107 -0.26 6.17 -18.99
CA SER A 107 -0.25 5.03 -19.92
C SER A 107 -0.81 3.76 -19.28
N THR A 108 -2.03 3.42 -19.72
CA THR A 108 -2.55 2.07 -20.00
C THR A 108 -2.03 0.93 -19.11
N SER A 109 -2.86 0.55 -18.14
CA SER A 109 -2.66 -0.48 -17.11
C SER A 109 -2.47 -1.93 -17.61
N GLY A 110 -2.41 -2.17 -18.93
CA GLY A 110 -2.24 -3.51 -19.51
C GLY A 110 -0.80 -3.92 -19.89
N SER A 111 0.07 -2.96 -20.23
CA SER A 111 1.36 -3.29 -20.90
C SER A 111 2.48 -3.69 -19.93
N ARG A 112 2.58 -3.04 -18.76
CA ARG A 112 3.73 -3.22 -17.85
C ARG A 112 3.77 -4.61 -17.20
N ARG A 113 2.60 -5.22 -16.96
CA ARG A 113 2.49 -6.57 -16.40
C ARG A 113 2.99 -7.62 -17.40
N ALA A 114 2.71 -7.43 -18.70
CA ALA A 114 3.17 -8.30 -19.78
C ALA A 114 4.68 -8.15 -20.06
N GLN A 115 5.26 -6.96 -19.89
CA GLN A 115 6.69 -6.74 -20.11
C GLN A 115 7.57 -7.32 -18.98
N CYS A 116 7.07 -7.32 -17.74
CA CYS A 116 7.77 -7.94 -16.60
C CYS A 116 7.80 -9.49 -16.72
N ASN A 117 6.71 -10.10 -17.20
CA ASN A 117 6.66 -11.55 -17.43
C ASN A 117 7.61 -12.04 -18.54
N ARG A 118 7.90 -11.22 -19.56
CA ARG A 118 8.88 -11.60 -20.61
C ARG A 118 10.32 -11.66 -20.10
N ARG A 119 10.71 -10.79 -19.15
CA ARG A 119 12.06 -10.83 -18.56
C ARG A 119 12.24 -11.97 -17.56
N ALA A 120 11.21 -12.31 -16.79
CA ALA A 120 11.27 -13.45 -15.85
C ALA A 120 11.39 -14.79 -16.58
N ASN A 121 10.76 -14.94 -17.76
CA ASN A 121 10.83 -16.19 -18.53
C ASN A 121 12.13 -16.33 -19.35
N SER A 122 12.84 -15.23 -19.64
CA SER A 122 14.13 -15.25 -20.34
C SER A 122 15.29 -15.76 -19.48
N MET A 123 15.20 -15.70 -18.14
CA MET A 123 16.27 -16.17 -17.24
C MET A 123 16.09 -17.62 -16.77
N ARG A 124 14.95 -18.26 -17.05
CA ARG A 124 14.73 -19.67 -16.69
C ARG A 124 14.98 -20.65 -17.82
N VAL A 125 15.11 -20.18 -19.07
CA VAL A 125 15.31 -21.04 -20.25
C VAL A 125 16.80 -21.24 -20.59
N THR A 126 17.73 -20.47 -20.02
CA THR A 126 19.18 -20.58 -20.32
C THR A 126 19.96 -21.58 -19.46
N LEU A 127 19.35 -22.22 -18.46
CA LEU A 127 20.01 -23.27 -17.65
C LEU A 127 19.56 -24.70 -17.96
N ALA A 128 18.64 -24.89 -18.91
CA ALA A 128 18.11 -26.21 -19.29
C ALA A 128 18.63 -26.72 -20.66
N SER A 129 19.67 -26.10 -21.23
CA SER A 129 20.24 -26.50 -22.55
C SER A 129 21.70 -26.96 -22.51
N LEU A 130 22.25 -27.25 -21.32
CA LEU A 130 23.62 -27.77 -21.16
C LEU A 130 23.65 -29.25 -20.72
N ALA A 131 22.77 -30.06 -21.30
CA ALA A 131 22.75 -31.50 -21.06
C ALA A 131 22.31 -32.26 -22.32
N LEU A 132 23.08 -32.16 -23.42
CA LEU A 132 23.11 -33.20 -24.43
C LEU A 132 24.35 -33.06 -25.33
N ALA A 133 24.93 -34.22 -25.66
CA ALA A 133 25.95 -34.46 -26.69
C ALA A 133 27.42 -34.20 -26.33
N ILE A 134 28.06 -35.19 -25.70
CA ILE A 134 29.27 -35.80 -26.29
C ILE A 134 29.12 -37.32 -26.18
N ALA A 135 28.88 -37.93 -27.34
CA ALA A 135 28.89 -39.36 -27.54
C ALA A 135 30.31 -39.91 -27.41
N ALA A 136 30.43 -41.08 -26.77
CA ALA A 136 31.59 -41.93 -26.90
C ALA A 136 31.72 -42.48 -28.33
N PRO A 137 32.94 -42.82 -28.78
CA PRO A 137 33.11 -43.98 -29.62
C PRO A 137 34.06 -45.01 -29.01
N ALA A 138 33.64 -46.25 -29.22
CA ALA A 138 34.33 -47.49 -28.94
C ALA A 138 35.58 -47.63 -29.81
N TRP A 139 36.74 -47.79 -29.18
CA TRP A 139 37.84 -48.59 -29.70
C TRP A 139 38.94 -48.70 -28.66
N ALA A 140 39.35 -49.94 -28.43
CA ALA A 140 40.72 -50.33 -28.11
C ALA A 140 41.16 -50.27 -26.63
N GLN A 141 41.15 -51.47 -26.04
CA GLN A 141 42.25 -52.11 -25.28
C GLN A 141 42.01 -52.33 -23.78
N THR A 142 41.49 -53.51 -23.44
CA THR A 142 42.11 -54.40 -22.43
C THR A 142 43.42 -54.95 -23.03
N PRO A 143 44.49 -55.31 -22.28
CA PRO A 143 44.45 -56.33 -21.20
C PRO A 143 45.52 -56.06 -20.09
N PRO A 144 46.11 -57.06 -19.40
CA PRO A 144 45.59 -57.59 -18.13
C PRO A 144 46.64 -57.60 -16.98
N GLU A 145 46.20 -58.08 -15.81
CA GLU A 145 46.99 -58.91 -14.88
C GLU A 145 48.03 -58.26 -13.93
N ALA A 146 47.80 -58.50 -12.62
CA ALA A 146 48.76 -58.81 -11.53
C ALA A 146 48.17 -58.29 -10.20
N ALA A 147 47.36 -59.08 -9.51
CA ALA A 147 47.73 -60.00 -8.41
C ALA A 147 48.00 -59.29 -7.06
N PRO A 148 47.58 -59.88 -5.92
CA PRO A 148 47.42 -59.18 -4.65
C PRO A 148 48.64 -59.31 -3.73
N ALA A 149 48.86 -58.32 -2.86
CA ALA A 149 49.58 -58.51 -1.62
C ALA A 149 48.86 -57.74 -0.51
N ALA A 150 48.25 -58.50 0.39
CA ALA A 150 47.67 -58.05 1.64
C ALA A 150 48.72 -58.20 2.77
N PRO A 151 48.33 -57.95 4.02
CA PRO A 151 48.57 -56.74 4.81
C PRO A 151 49.99 -56.61 5.41
#